data_AF-A0A951DDS0-F1
#
_entry.id   AF-A0A951DDS0-F1
#
_cell.length_a   1.000
_cell.length_b   1.000
_cell.length_c   1.000
_cell.angle_alpha   90.00
_cell.angle_beta   90.00
_cell.angle_gamma   90.00
#
_symmetry.space_group_name_H-M   'P 1'
#
loop_
_entity.id
_entity.type
_entity.pdbx_description
1 polymer ?
#
loop_
_entity_poly.entity_id
_entity_poly.type
_entity_poly.pdbx_seq_one_letter_code
_entity_poly.pdbx_strand_id
1 'polypeptide(L)'
;MKPGPSRPIAALFQMIWIGLLVTAVLVGVIQMRRHFTAQAPPPPSSRAVTNAMTVSSPPAGNPKPDANLSDLESALAGADSASVRTAANAVRRRAIADPAYLRELGRLLLDPGQPERLRECVAIILGTIEGPDASAALVAALEHAQDASLRKWIVLGLGSWKEPAGAESFGGLDNPWVVEHPSGLQIVEKNPIRDPAAAAALLKILREGQDEPLRLDAIRALRHSLAEADVRREFAAQFQQPRPPDTTAELGSALAAWAAQAPENQEADKAAVVSALLNAAARPEQSALRFKTEEYLRGLPLTRGEMEKASALLRGANDFETKYWAMAFAADHARYADDDLRPGFISFYTQTVAADPDAKIREKAAQALAAFPATDDSTSALAGALEHDKEWNVRAAAAEALGKLEGSFDPAPFLAKAAASDPNEAVREAAKTSLEAVRSRTAKPAPTE
;
A
#
# COMPACT_ATOMS: atom_id res chain seq x y z
N MET A 1 -51.41 21.06 11.25
CA MET A 1 -50.26 20.17 10.97
C MET A 1 -49.43 20.81 9.85
N LYS A 2 -48.20 21.24 10.13
CA LYS A 2 -47.28 21.82 9.13
C LYS A 2 -46.39 20.68 8.57
N PRO A 3 -46.10 20.63 7.25
CA PRO A 3 -45.16 19.65 6.70
C PRO A 3 -43.72 20.10 6.96
N GLY A 4 -42.86 19.16 7.35
CA GLY A 4 -41.43 19.40 7.59
C GLY A 4 -40.62 19.50 6.29
N PRO A 5 -39.41 20.11 6.32
CA PRO A 5 -38.63 20.36 5.12
C PRO A 5 -38.04 19.07 4.55
N SER A 6 -38.03 19.02 3.24
CA SER A 6 -37.59 17.93 2.39
C SER A 6 -36.08 17.66 2.53
N ARG A 7 -35.72 16.37 2.49
CA ARG A 7 -34.36 15.80 2.61
C ARG A 7 -33.47 15.75 1.33
N PRO A 8 -33.75 16.38 0.17
CA PRO A 8 -32.91 16.16 -1.03
C PRO A 8 -31.62 16.99 -1.04
N ILE A 9 -31.49 18.03 -0.20
CA ILE A 9 -30.32 18.92 -0.25
C ILE A 9 -29.09 18.31 0.45
N ALA A 10 -29.27 17.56 1.54
CA ALA A 10 -28.16 16.96 2.28
C ALA A 10 -27.44 15.84 1.49
N ALA A 11 -28.19 15.05 0.69
CA ALA A 11 -27.61 14.00 -0.15
C ALA A 11 -26.82 14.58 -1.33
N LEU A 12 -27.26 15.73 -1.88
CA LEU A 12 -26.55 16.43 -2.95
C LEU A 12 -25.20 17.00 -2.45
N PHE A 13 -25.15 17.53 -1.23
CA PHE A 13 -23.90 17.99 -0.61
C PHE A 13 -22.93 16.83 -0.31
N GLN A 14 -23.42 15.66 0.09
CA GLN A 14 -22.58 14.49 0.33
C GLN A 14 -21.97 13.94 -0.97
N MET A 15 -22.69 13.99 -2.09
CA MET A 15 -22.17 13.57 -3.40
C MET A 15 -21.14 14.54 -3.99
N ILE A 16 -21.31 15.85 -3.76
CA ILE A 16 -20.32 16.86 -4.17
C ILE A 16 -19.00 16.68 -3.41
N TRP A 17 -19.05 16.34 -2.11
CA TRP A 17 -17.86 16.10 -1.30
C TRP A 17 -17.10 14.82 -1.69
N ILE A 18 -17.80 13.73 -2.02
CA ILE A 18 -17.17 12.48 -2.46
C ILE A 18 -16.57 12.63 -3.87
N GLY A 19 -17.26 13.33 -4.78
CA GLY A 19 -16.73 13.66 -6.11
C GLY A 19 -15.47 14.52 -6.07
N LEU A 20 -15.42 15.52 -5.17
CA LEU A 20 -14.21 16.33 -4.94
C LEU A 20 -13.05 15.51 -4.34
N LEU A 21 -13.34 14.57 -3.44
CA LEU A 21 -12.34 13.69 -2.83
C LEU A 21 -11.70 12.76 -3.88
N VAL A 22 -12.51 12.13 -4.74
CA VAL A 22 -12.03 11.24 -5.80
C VAL A 22 -11.21 12.02 -6.84
N THR A 23 -11.64 13.23 -7.20
CA THR A 23 -10.92 14.09 -8.14
C THR A 23 -9.58 14.57 -7.57
N ALA A 24 -9.52 14.91 -6.28
CA ALA A 24 -8.28 15.31 -5.60
C ALA A 24 -7.27 14.14 -5.51
N VAL A 25 -7.74 12.92 -5.24
CA VAL A 25 -6.91 11.71 -5.25
C VAL A 25 -6.37 11.42 -6.65
N LEU A 26 -7.21 11.55 -7.68
CA LEU A 26 -6.79 11.31 -9.08
C LEU A 26 -5.75 12.35 -9.55
N VAL A 27 -5.93 13.62 -9.17
CA VAL A 27 -4.96 14.70 -9.46
C VAL A 27 -3.65 14.46 -8.71
N GLY A 28 -3.70 14.01 -7.44
CA GLY A 28 -2.52 13.63 -6.66
C GLY A 28 -1.73 12.48 -7.30
N VAL A 29 -2.43 11.46 -7.81
CA VAL A 29 -1.81 10.32 -8.52
C VAL A 29 -1.20 10.74 -9.87
N ILE A 30 -1.86 11.63 -10.62
CA ILE A 30 -1.32 12.17 -11.88
C ILE A 30 -0.10 13.07 -11.64
N GLN A 31 -0.09 13.85 -10.56
CA GLN A 31 1.07 14.67 -10.18
C GLN A 31 2.26 13.81 -9.69
N MET A 32 2.02 12.74 -8.93
CA MET A 32 3.05 11.74 -8.61
C MET A 32 3.65 11.13 -9.89
N ARG A 33 2.81 10.78 -10.88
CA ARG A 33 3.26 10.13 -12.11
C ARG A 33 4.18 11.02 -12.97
N ARG A 34 4.04 12.36 -12.89
CA ARG A 34 4.91 13.32 -13.60
C ARG A 34 6.27 13.51 -12.94
N HIS A 35 6.37 13.32 -11.62
CA HIS A 35 7.65 13.40 -10.90
C HIS A 35 8.53 12.14 -11.07
N PHE A 36 7.93 10.98 -11.33
CA PHE A 36 8.68 9.72 -11.47
C PHE A 36 9.34 9.48 -12.84
N THR A 37 8.99 10.23 -13.89
CA THR A 37 9.55 10.02 -15.24
C THR A 37 10.73 10.92 -15.60
N ALA A 38 11.17 11.82 -14.71
CA ALA A 38 12.27 12.75 -15.01
C ALA A 38 13.29 12.80 -13.87
N GLN A 39 14.30 11.93 -13.94
CA GLN A 39 15.73 12.23 -13.73
C GLN A 39 16.55 10.94 -13.59
N ALA A 40 17.17 10.50 -14.68
CA ALA A 40 18.39 9.70 -14.60
C ALA A 40 19.58 10.67 -14.47
N PRO A 41 20.46 10.56 -13.46
CA PRO A 41 21.62 11.46 -13.34
C PRO A 41 22.74 11.08 -14.33
N PRO A 42 23.49 12.05 -14.87
CA PRO A 42 24.62 11.80 -15.77
C PRO A 42 25.83 11.21 -14.99
N PRO A 43 26.76 10.50 -15.68
CA PRO A 43 27.93 9.92 -15.02
C PRO A 43 28.91 11.00 -14.53
N PRO A 44 29.65 10.74 -13.43
CA PRO A 44 30.52 11.72 -12.80
C PRO A 44 31.76 12.04 -13.66
N SER A 45 32.04 13.33 -13.85
CA SER A 45 33.26 13.83 -14.48
C SER A 45 34.42 13.83 -13.47
N SER A 46 35.53 13.22 -13.88
CA SER A 46 36.76 13.13 -13.12
C SER A 46 37.47 14.48 -13.04
N ARG A 47 37.59 15.08 -11.86
CA ARG A 47 38.67 16.03 -11.56
C ARG A 47 39.18 15.84 -10.14
N ALA A 48 40.42 15.36 -10.09
CA ALA A 48 41.25 15.27 -8.91
C ALA A 48 41.50 16.65 -8.30
N VAL A 49 41.37 16.75 -6.98
CA VAL A 49 42.03 17.78 -6.19
C VAL A 49 42.73 17.08 -5.04
N THR A 50 44.03 16.93 -5.22
CA THR A 50 45.03 16.71 -4.17
C THR A 50 44.96 17.85 -3.16
N ASN A 51 44.96 17.55 -1.85
CA ASN A 51 45.90 18.22 -0.94
C ASN A 51 46.04 17.53 0.42
N ALA A 52 47.24 17.71 0.95
CA ALA A 52 47.94 16.96 1.97
C ALA A 52 47.39 17.11 3.39
N MET A 53 47.71 16.07 4.18
CA MET A 53 47.63 15.93 5.62
C MET A 53 48.27 17.09 6.40
N THR A 54 47.66 17.44 7.53
CA THR A 54 48.38 17.69 8.80
C THR A 54 47.47 17.27 9.95
N VAL A 55 47.82 16.16 10.62
CA VAL A 55 47.18 15.68 11.85
C VAL A 55 47.93 16.32 13.02
N SER A 56 47.20 17.07 13.86
CA SER A 56 47.65 17.54 15.16
C SER A 56 46.76 16.92 16.23
N SER A 57 47.31 16.05 17.06
CA SER A 57 46.63 15.47 18.23
C SER A 57 46.45 16.52 19.34
N PRO A 58 45.27 16.65 19.98
CA PRO A 58 45.14 17.47 21.19
C PRO A 58 45.38 16.65 22.48
N PRO A 59 45.76 17.30 23.59
CA PRO A 59 46.22 16.63 24.81
C PRO A 59 45.06 16.16 25.69
N ALA A 60 45.35 15.14 26.51
CA ALA A 60 44.47 14.56 27.50
C ALA A 60 44.05 15.58 28.57
N GLY A 61 42.78 15.98 28.53
CA GLY A 61 42.08 16.65 29.61
C GLY A 61 40.73 15.95 29.81
N ASN A 62 40.23 15.89 31.04
CA ASN A 62 38.92 15.33 31.36
C ASN A 62 37.85 15.87 30.38
N PRO A 63 37.01 15.01 29.78
CA PRO A 63 36.11 15.42 28.72
C PRO A 63 35.12 16.46 29.27
N LYS A 64 35.06 17.63 28.62
CA LYS A 64 33.97 18.59 28.79
C LYS A 64 32.64 17.90 28.40
N PRO A 65 31.50 18.30 28.99
CA PRO A 65 30.20 17.83 28.53
C PRO A 65 30.08 18.05 27.02
N ASP A 66 29.61 17.04 26.31
CA ASP A 66 29.45 17.10 24.87
C ASP A 66 28.43 18.18 24.51
N ALA A 67 28.89 19.27 23.90
CA ALA A 67 28.05 20.41 23.56
C ALA A 67 26.82 20.00 22.71
N ASN A 68 26.98 19.04 21.80
CA ASN A 68 25.89 18.63 20.92
C ASN A 68 24.81 17.84 21.69
N LEU A 69 25.20 16.99 22.65
CA LEU A 69 24.24 16.28 23.51
C LEU A 69 23.59 17.21 24.52
N SER A 70 24.37 18.12 25.14
CA SER A 70 23.80 19.09 26.09
C SER A 70 22.81 20.04 25.42
N ASP A 71 23.05 20.42 24.16
CA ASP A 71 22.13 21.24 23.38
C ASP A 71 20.84 20.47 23.06
N LEU A 72 20.94 19.18 22.72
CA LEU A 72 19.78 18.33 22.48
C LEU A 72 18.95 18.13 23.76
N GLU A 73 19.61 17.85 24.89
CA GLU A 73 18.95 17.76 26.20
C GLU A 73 18.22 19.05 26.58
N SER A 74 18.90 20.19 26.39
CA SER A 74 18.32 21.51 26.67
C SER A 74 17.10 21.80 25.77
N ALA A 75 17.20 21.46 24.49
CA ALA A 75 16.09 21.60 23.55
C ALA A 75 14.89 20.70 23.91
N LEU A 76 15.16 19.46 24.35
CA LEU A 76 14.13 18.53 24.80
C LEU A 76 13.43 19.03 26.08
N ALA A 77 14.18 19.64 27.00
CA ALA A 77 13.62 20.24 28.21
C ALA A 77 12.75 21.49 27.90
N GLY A 78 13.14 22.26 26.88
CA GLY A 78 12.38 23.43 26.42
C GLY A 78 11.13 23.10 25.59
N ALA A 79 10.94 21.84 25.19
CA ALA A 79 9.83 21.36 24.35
C ALA A 79 9.66 22.12 23.01
N ASP A 80 10.73 22.68 22.46
CA ASP A 80 10.72 23.34 21.15
C ASP A 80 11.20 22.38 20.05
N SER A 81 10.27 21.92 19.22
CA SER A 81 10.57 20.99 18.13
C SER A 81 11.56 21.55 17.10
N ALA A 82 11.62 22.88 16.89
CA ALA A 82 12.58 23.46 15.95
C ALA A 82 14.02 23.38 16.48
N SER A 83 14.22 23.70 17.77
CA SER A 83 15.49 23.53 18.46
C SER A 83 15.90 22.06 18.54
N VAL A 84 14.96 21.15 18.83
CA VAL A 84 15.24 19.71 18.86
C VAL A 84 15.74 19.20 17.51
N ARG A 85 15.08 19.57 16.40
CA ARG A 85 15.54 19.20 15.04
C ARG A 85 16.93 19.74 14.74
N THR A 86 17.21 20.98 15.13
CA THR A 86 18.51 21.63 14.92
C THR A 86 19.62 20.89 15.68
N ALA A 87 19.40 20.61 16.97
CA ALA A 87 20.33 19.88 17.81
C ALA A 87 20.53 18.43 17.34
N ALA A 88 19.45 17.73 16.97
CA ALA A 88 19.51 16.38 16.44
C ALA A 88 20.33 16.29 15.14
N ASN A 89 20.18 17.25 14.23
CA ASN A 89 21.01 17.34 13.03
C ASN A 89 22.50 17.57 13.36
N ALA A 90 22.81 18.35 14.41
CA ALA A 90 24.19 18.55 14.86
C ALA A 90 24.80 17.27 15.46
N VAL A 91 24.04 16.54 16.29
CA VAL A 91 24.43 15.23 16.82
C VAL A 91 24.66 14.24 15.67
N ARG A 92 23.73 14.16 14.71
CA ARG A 92 23.82 13.28 13.54
C ARG A 92 25.09 13.54 12.72
N ARG A 93 25.35 14.80 12.35
CA ARG A 93 26.54 15.19 11.57
C ARG A 93 27.83 14.79 12.27
N ARG A 94 27.91 14.98 13.59
CA ARG A 94 29.09 14.59 14.36
C ARG A 94 29.23 13.07 14.45
N ALA A 95 28.14 12.33 14.66
CA ALA A 95 28.17 10.87 14.72
C ALA A 95 28.65 10.25 13.40
N ILE A 96 28.32 10.86 12.27
CA ILE A 96 28.83 10.46 10.94
C ILE A 96 30.34 10.75 10.82
N ALA A 97 30.80 11.88 11.34
CA ALA A 97 32.20 12.31 11.22
C ALA A 97 33.15 11.63 12.24
N ASP A 98 32.63 11.20 13.40
CA ASP A 98 33.41 10.66 14.51
C ASP A 98 32.85 9.32 15.00
N PRO A 99 33.46 8.19 14.58
CA PRO A 99 33.07 6.85 15.04
C PRO A 99 33.19 6.64 16.55
N ALA A 100 34.06 7.37 17.26
CA ALA A 100 34.15 7.27 18.71
C ALA A 100 32.92 7.90 19.37
N TYR A 101 32.45 9.03 18.84
CA TYR A 101 31.22 9.67 19.27
C TYR A 101 29.98 8.83 18.95
N LEU A 102 29.92 8.17 17.79
CA LEU A 102 28.84 7.21 17.50
C LEU A 102 28.78 6.08 18.54
N ARG A 103 29.93 5.51 18.93
CA ARG A 103 29.99 4.50 20.00
C ARG A 103 29.55 5.07 21.36
N GLU A 104 29.81 6.33 21.64
CA GLU A 104 29.32 7.01 22.84
C GLU A 104 27.79 7.11 22.83
N LEU A 105 27.18 7.50 21.71
CA LEU A 105 25.72 7.47 21.54
C LEU A 105 25.14 6.07 21.76
N GLY A 106 25.82 5.03 21.27
CA GLY A 106 25.43 3.64 21.53
C GLY A 106 25.48 3.25 23.01
N ARG A 107 26.46 3.76 23.78
CA ARG A 107 26.51 3.55 25.24
C ARG A 107 25.40 4.32 25.96
N LEU A 108 25.09 5.54 25.53
CA LEU A 108 23.99 6.35 26.07
C LEU A 108 22.66 5.62 25.90
N LEU A 109 22.42 4.99 24.74
CA LEU A 109 21.23 4.17 24.52
C LEU A 109 21.09 3.02 25.51
N LEU A 110 22.20 2.45 25.99
CA LEU A 110 22.20 1.31 26.92
C LEU A 110 22.11 1.73 28.39
N ASP A 111 22.32 3.01 28.71
CA ASP A 111 22.36 3.51 30.08
C ASP A 111 20.92 3.82 30.59
N PRO A 112 20.38 3.04 31.54
CA PRO A 112 19.05 3.29 32.10
C PRO A 112 18.99 4.55 32.98
N GLY A 113 20.13 5.13 33.36
CA GLY A 113 20.20 6.39 34.09
C GLY A 113 19.95 7.62 33.22
N GLN A 114 19.98 7.48 31.89
CA GLN A 114 19.75 8.58 30.97
C GLN A 114 18.26 8.85 30.76
N PRO A 115 17.86 10.12 30.49
CA PRO A 115 16.47 10.46 30.22
C PRO A 115 15.88 9.64 29.05
N GLU A 116 14.69 9.09 29.24
CA GLU A 116 14.00 8.26 28.24
C GLU A 116 13.91 8.96 26.87
N ARG A 117 13.37 10.19 26.84
CA ARG A 117 13.26 10.98 25.60
C ARG A 117 14.58 11.23 24.88
N LEU A 118 15.68 11.37 25.63
CA LEU A 118 16.99 11.53 25.03
C LEU A 118 17.42 10.24 24.35
N ARG A 119 17.25 9.09 25.01
CA ARG A 119 17.54 7.77 24.43
C ARG A 119 16.69 7.52 23.19
N GLU A 120 15.40 7.86 23.20
CA GLU A 120 14.54 7.75 22.02
C GLU A 120 15.04 8.60 20.85
N CYS A 121 15.39 9.87 21.10
CA CYS A 121 15.92 10.75 20.06
C CYS A 121 17.27 10.26 19.52
N VAL A 122 18.14 9.72 20.38
CA VAL A 122 19.40 9.11 19.94
C VAL A 122 19.14 7.86 19.09
N ALA A 123 18.15 7.04 19.42
CA ALA A 123 17.77 5.87 18.61
C ALA A 123 17.30 6.29 17.21
N ILE A 124 16.48 7.34 17.14
CA ILE A 124 16.06 7.96 15.87
C ILE A 124 17.26 8.47 15.08
N ILE A 125 18.16 9.23 15.74
CA ILE A 125 19.34 9.80 15.09
C ILE A 125 20.22 8.71 14.50
N LEU A 126 20.59 7.69 15.29
CA LEU A 126 21.38 6.56 14.81
C LEU A 126 20.67 5.81 13.68
N GLY A 127 19.34 5.71 13.74
CA GLY A 127 18.52 5.09 12.70
C GLY A 127 18.66 5.76 11.33
N THR A 128 18.97 7.06 11.28
CA THR A 128 19.16 7.79 10.01
C THR A 128 20.59 7.74 9.45
N ILE A 129 21.52 7.08 10.15
CA ILE A 129 22.93 7.00 9.76
C ILE A 129 23.17 5.70 8.99
N GLU A 130 23.79 5.80 7.82
CA GLU A 130 24.22 4.65 7.04
C GLU A 130 25.49 4.04 7.65
N GLY A 131 25.48 2.73 7.89
CA GLY A 131 26.66 1.99 8.33
C GLY A 131 26.38 0.88 9.35
N PRO A 132 27.31 -0.10 9.46
CA PRO A 132 27.15 -1.23 10.37
C PRO A 132 27.24 -0.82 11.84
N ASP A 133 28.04 0.19 12.19
CA ASP A 133 28.23 0.60 13.60
C ASP A 133 26.95 1.18 14.21
N ALA A 134 26.20 2.00 13.46
CA ALA A 134 24.92 2.55 13.91
C ALA A 134 23.86 1.45 14.08
N SER A 135 23.82 0.51 13.13
CA SER A 135 22.90 -0.63 13.17
C SER A 135 23.22 -1.56 14.35
N ALA A 136 24.51 -1.85 14.58
CA ALA A 136 24.97 -2.65 15.70
C ALA A 136 24.64 -2.00 17.06
N ALA A 137 24.78 -0.68 17.18
CA ALA A 137 24.39 0.04 18.39
C ALA A 137 22.88 -0.07 18.68
N LEU A 138 22.04 0.04 17.65
CA LEU A 138 20.59 -0.14 17.78
C LEU A 138 20.21 -1.59 18.12
N VAL A 139 20.84 -2.58 17.48
CA VAL A 139 20.60 -4.00 17.79
C VAL A 139 20.96 -4.32 19.24
N ALA A 140 22.15 -3.88 19.70
CA ALA A 140 22.55 -4.05 21.09
C ALA A 140 21.56 -3.38 22.06
N ALA A 141 21.11 -2.16 21.74
CA ALA A 141 20.11 -1.47 22.55
C ALA A 141 18.78 -2.23 22.61
N LEU A 142 18.33 -2.83 21.50
CA LEU A 142 17.08 -3.58 21.43
C LEU A 142 17.08 -4.84 22.31
N GLU A 143 18.24 -5.50 22.45
CA GLU A 143 18.41 -6.69 23.28
C GLU A 143 18.31 -6.38 24.79
N HIS A 144 18.75 -5.19 25.20
CA HIS A 144 18.81 -4.81 26.61
C HIS A 144 17.66 -3.90 27.07
N ALA A 145 17.03 -3.15 26.16
CA ALA A 145 15.95 -2.24 26.50
C ALA A 145 14.70 -3.00 27.00
N GLN A 146 14.24 -2.64 28.21
CA GLN A 146 12.98 -3.11 28.77
C GLN A 146 11.83 -2.12 28.54
N ASP A 147 12.17 -0.85 28.29
CA ASP A 147 11.19 0.21 28.09
C ASP A 147 10.49 0.08 26.73
N ALA A 148 9.16 0.09 26.73
CA ALA A 148 8.36 -0.15 25.53
C ALA A 148 8.52 0.97 24.50
N SER A 149 8.62 2.22 24.95
CA SER A 149 8.71 3.39 24.06
C SER A 149 10.06 3.43 23.36
N LEU A 150 11.15 3.24 24.10
CA LEU A 150 12.49 3.13 23.55
C LEU A 150 12.62 1.97 22.56
N ARG A 151 12.08 0.78 22.91
CA ARG A 151 12.10 -0.39 22.01
C ARG A 151 11.42 -0.07 20.68
N LYS A 152 10.27 0.61 20.70
CA LYS A 152 9.59 1.08 19.49
C LYS A 152 10.51 1.96 18.64
N TRP A 153 11.14 2.98 19.23
CA TRP A 153 11.99 3.90 18.46
C TRP A 153 13.28 3.28 17.94
N ILE A 154 13.82 2.28 18.64
CA ILE A 154 14.92 1.46 18.12
C ILE A 154 14.47 0.66 16.88
N VAL A 155 13.31 -0.01 16.96
CA VAL A 155 12.75 -0.78 15.84
C VAL A 155 12.48 0.09 14.62
N LEU A 156 11.83 1.25 14.82
CA LEU A 156 11.57 2.20 13.74
C LEU A 156 12.86 2.81 13.17
N GLY A 157 13.86 3.08 14.01
CA GLY A 157 15.18 3.54 13.56
C GLY A 157 15.95 2.51 12.72
N LEU A 158 15.80 1.21 13.02
CA LEU A 158 16.37 0.16 12.17
C LEU A 158 15.75 0.18 10.76
N GLY A 159 14.43 0.36 10.67
CA GLY A 159 13.67 0.44 9.43
C GLY A 159 13.64 1.81 8.73
N SER A 160 14.24 2.84 9.32
CA SER A 160 14.22 4.20 8.74
C SER A 160 15.18 4.34 7.57
N TRP A 161 14.79 5.19 6.61
CA TRP A 161 15.62 5.61 5.50
C TRP A 161 16.97 6.14 5.98
N LYS A 162 18.05 5.63 5.40
CA LYS A 162 19.42 6.04 5.72
C LYS A 162 19.74 7.25 4.85
N GLU A 163 19.75 8.42 5.48
CA GLU A 163 19.92 9.67 4.75
C GLU A 163 21.39 9.94 4.40
N PRO A 164 21.67 10.64 3.29
CA PRO A 164 23.01 11.12 3.00
C PRO A 164 23.59 11.97 4.14
N ALA A 165 24.91 11.99 4.26
CA ALA A 165 25.59 12.67 5.38
C ALA A 165 25.28 14.18 5.49
N GLY A 166 24.96 14.83 4.37
CA GLY A 166 24.64 16.26 4.31
C GLY A 166 23.17 16.63 4.41
N ALA A 167 22.26 15.65 4.50
CA ALA A 167 20.82 15.92 4.53
C ALA A 167 20.34 16.41 5.90
N GLU A 168 19.33 17.29 5.91
CA GLU A 168 18.57 17.65 7.09
C GLU A 168 17.38 16.69 7.23
N SER A 169 17.44 15.83 8.25
CA SER A 169 16.67 14.58 8.25
C SER A 169 15.37 14.60 9.04
N PHE A 170 15.15 15.63 9.87
CA PHE A 170 14.21 15.52 10.98
C PHE A 170 12.95 16.38 10.92
N GLY A 171 12.62 17.04 9.80
CA GLY A 171 11.37 17.81 9.73
C GLY A 171 10.97 18.31 8.35
N GLY A 172 9.68 18.66 8.23
CA GLY A 172 9.10 19.17 6.98
C GLY A 172 8.98 18.11 5.90
N LEU A 173 8.97 16.83 6.28
CA LEU A 173 8.92 15.71 5.35
C LEU A 173 7.48 15.49 4.88
N ASP A 174 7.24 15.73 3.59
CA ASP A 174 5.98 15.41 2.92
C ASP A 174 6.08 14.02 2.27
N ASN A 175 5.84 12.98 3.06
CA ASN A 175 5.95 11.60 2.60
C ASN A 175 4.96 10.68 3.37
N PRO A 176 4.25 9.75 2.68
CA PRO A 176 3.24 8.89 3.30
C PRO A 176 3.80 7.89 4.32
N TRP A 177 5.12 7.70 4.36
CA TRP A 177 5.82 6.80 5.28
C TRP A 177 6.47 7.53 6.45
N VAL A 178 6.09 8.80 6.69
CA VAL A 178 6.63 9.58 7.80
C VAL A 178 6.06 9.09 9.13
N VAL A 179 6.96 8.90 10.09
CA VAL A 179 6.62 8.69 11.49
C VAL A 179 7.19 9.84 12.29
N GLU A 180 6.34 10.46 13.12
CA GLU A 180 6.72 11.60 13.95
C GLU A 180 6.83 11.21 15.43
N HIS A 181 7.97 11.54 16.01
CA HIS A 181 8.22 11.42 17.44
C HIS A 181 7.60 12.60 18.20
N PRO A 182 7.12 12.43 19.45
CA PRO A 182 6.58 13.53 20.27
C PRO A 182 7.50 14.74 20.49
N SER A 183 8.80 14.62 20.19
CA SER A 183 9.76 15.73 20.23
C SER A 183 9.77 16.57 18.94
N GLY A 184 9.03 16.14 17.90
CA GLY A 184 8.97 16.77 16.58
C GLY A 184 10.07 16.34 15.62
N LEU A 185 10.80 15.26 15.93
CA LEU A 185 11.67 14.57 14.98
C LEU A 185 10.81 13.69 14.06
N GLN A 186 11.01 13.81 12.76
CA GLN A 186 10.37 12.99 11.74
C GLN A 186 11.37 12.03 11.11
N ILE A 187 10.94 10.81 10.78
CA ILE A 187 11.71 9.81 10.00
C ILE A 187 10.84 9.20 8.91
N VAL A 188 11.46 8.71 7.84
CA VAL A 188 10.76 7.96 6.77
C VAL A 188 11.00 6.47 6.95
N GLU A 189 9.95 5.70 7.22
CA GLU A 189 10.02 4.25 7.43
C GLU A 189 9.92 3.48 6.09
N LYS A 190 10.95 3.67 5.25
CA LYS A 190 11.03 3.08 3.91
C LYS A 190 12.45 2.62 3.56
N ASN A 191 13.05 1.79 4.39
CA ASN A 191 14.39 1.24 4.15
C ASN A 191 14.42 -0.29 4.11
N PRO A 192 14.88 -0.92 3.01
CA PRO A 192 15.24 -2.33 3.02
C PRO A 192 16.39 -2.58 4.01
N ILE A 193 16.17 -3.43 5.01
CA ILE A 193 17.17 -3.81 6.00
C ILE A 193 18.04 -4.92 5.40
N ARG A 194 19.31 -4.60 5.13
CA ARG A 194 20.31 -5.53 4.58
C ARG A 194 21.30 -6.07 5.61
N ASP A 195 21.35 -5.46 6.79
CA ASP A 195 22.18 -5.94 7.89
C ASP A 195 21.55 -7.22 8.48
N PRO A 196 22.23 -8.39 8.39
CA PRO A 196 21.70 -9.64 8.90
C PRO A 196 21.43 -9.62 10.41
N ALA A 197 22.22 -8.88 11.20
CA ALA A 197 22.03 -8.79 12.64
C ALA A 197 20.76 -8.00 12.97
N ALA A 198 20.55 -6.88 12.28
CA ALA A 198 19.32 -6.09 12.41
C ALA A 198 18.08 -6.89 11.98
N ALA A 199 18.15 -7.58 10.82
CA ALA A 199 17.08 -8.44 10.37
C ALA A 199 16.78 -9.56 11.38
N ALA A 200 17.80 -10.26 11.86
CA ALA A 200 17.63 -11.33 12.86
C ALA A 200 16.99 -10.84 14.16
N ALA A 201 17.38 -9.66 14.66
CA ALA A 201 16.81 -9.07 15.86
C ALA A 201 15.32 -8.75 15.70
N LEU A 202 14.92 -8.20 14.56
CA LEU A 202 13.50 -7.92 14.27
C LEU A 202 12.69 -9.20 14.02
N LEU A 203 13.26 -10.18 13.32
CA LEU A 203 12.59 -11.48 13.11
C LEU A 203 12.36 -12.22 14.43
N LYS A 204 13.26 -12.08 15.42
CA LYS A 204 13.06 -12.59 16.76
C LYS A 204 11.81 -11.98 17.43
N ILE A 205 11.59 -10.67 17.29
CA ILE A 205 10.37 -10.01 17.79
C ILE A 205 9.12 -10.59 17.15
N LEU A 206 9.15 -10.85 15.84
CA LEU A 206 8.03 -11.47 15.10
C LEU A 206 7.69 -12.87 15.65
N ARG A 207 8.71 -13.69 15.92
CA ARG A 207 8.56 -15.08 16.40
C ARG A 207 8.13 -15.19 17.85
N GLU A 208 8.82 -14.47 18.72
CA GLU A 208 8.80 -14.71 20.17
C GLU A 208 8.06 -13.61 20.94
N GLY A 209 7.98 -12.41 20.38
CA GLY A 209 7.40 -11.25 21.04
C GLY A 209 5.95 -11.50 21.43
N GLN A 210 5.56 -11.08 22.64
CA GLN A 210 4.16 -11.08 23.09
C GLN A 210 3.51 -9.69 22.96
N ASP A 211 4.33 -8.65 22.79
CA ASP A 211 3.92 -7.27 22.59
C ASP A 211 3.47 -7.08 21.12
N GLU A 212 2.15 -6.97 20.93
CA GLU A 212 1.54 -6.80 19.61
C GLU A 212 1.89 -5.46 18.95
N PRO A 213 1.79 -4.29 19.65
CA PRO A 213 2.31 -3.03 19.13
C PRO A 213 3.76 -3.10 18.63
N LEU A 214 4.67 -3.64 19.44
CA LEU A 214 6.08 -3.75 19.03
C LEU A 214 6.26 -4.70 17.84
N ARG A 215 5.46 -5.78 17.77
CA ARG A 215 5.47 -6.68 16.62
C ARG A 215 5.02 -5.98 15.34
N LEU A 216 3.99 -5.14 15.42
CA LEU A 216 3.53 -4.35 14.29
C LEU A 216 4.61 -3.37 13.81
N ASP A 217 5.31 -2.70 14.72
CA ASP A 217 6.43 -1.81 14.39
C ASP A 217 7.59 -2.59 13.75
N ALA A 218 7.86 -3.83 14.18
CA ALA A 218 8.88 -4.69 13.57
C ALA A 218 8.48 -5.17 12.16
N ILE A 219 7.21 -5.49 11.93
CA ILE A 219 6.67 -5.82 10.60
C ILE A 219 6.84 -4.63 9.67
N ARG A 220 6.46 -3.45 10.14
CA ARG A 220 6.61 -2.17 9.46
C ARG A 220 8.07 -1.88 9.06
N ALA A 221 9.00 -2.02 9.99
CA ALA A 221 10.43 -1.89 9.72
C ALA A 221 10.96 -2.92 8.69
N LEU A 222 10.44 -4.15 8.69
CA LEU A 222 10.87 -5.22 7.79
C LEU A 222 10.15 -5.25 6.42
N ARG A 223 9.03 -4.53 6.24
CA ARG A 223 8.12 -4.71 5.08
C ARG A 223 8.75 -4.45 3.71
N HIS A 224 9.87 -3.75 3.67
CA HIS A 224 10.63 -3.48 2.44
C HIS A 224 11.82 -4.43 2.23
N SER A 225 11.97 -5.46 3.05
CA SER A 225 13.12 -6.37 3.10
C SER A 225 12.81 -7.78 2.61
N LEU A 226 11.66 -8.01 1.95
CA LEU A 226 11.21 -9.35 1.51
C LEU A 226 12.01 -9.93 0.34
N ALA A 227 12.93 -9.16 -0.25
CA ALA A 227 13.96 -9.71 -1.13
C ALA A 227 14.83 -10.75 -0.40
N GLU A 228 15.06 -10.54 0.91
CA GLU A 228 15.75 -11.49 1.77
C GLU A 228 14.85 -12.69 2.08
N ALA A 229 15.32 -13.90 1.76
CA ALA A 229 14.53 -15.12 1.85
C ALA A 229 14.06 -15.43 3.28
N ASP A 230 14.88 -15.14 4.29
CA ASP A 230 14.52 -15.34 5.69
C ASP A 230 13.38 -14.43 6.14
N VAL A 231 13.42 -13.16 5.74
CA VAL A 231 12.35 -12.19 6.03
C VAL A 231 11.07 -12.64 5.36
N ARG A 232 11.12 -13.00 4.07
CA ARG A 232 9.94 -13.46 3.32
C ARG A 232 9.32 -14.72 3.93
N ARG A 233 10.14 -15.72 4.28
CA ARG A 233 9.66 -16.96 4.92
C ARG A 233 8.98 -16.69 6.24
N GLU A 234 9.57 -15.81 7.06
CA GLU A 234 8.96 -15.44 8.34
C GLU A 234 7.65 -14.69 8.13
N PHE A 235 7.60 -13.72 7.22
CA PHE A 235 6.37 -12.99 6.91
C PHE A 235 5.25 -13.95 6.47
N ALA A 236 5.56 -14.89 5.58
CA ALA A 236 4.60 -15.91 5.14
C ALA A 236 4.13 -16.80 6.29
N ALA A 237 5.04 -17.23 7.18
CA ALA A 237 4.69 -18.03 8.36
C ALA A 237 3.82 -17.25 9.37
N GLN A 238 4.14 -15.98 9.61
CA GLN A 238 3.40 -15.11 10.52
C GLN A 238 2.01 -14.76 9.97
N PHE A 239 1.90 -14.60 8.64
CA PHE A 239 0.63 -14.30 7.97
C PHE A 239 -0.40 -15.43 8.08
N GLN A 240 0.05 -16.68 8.22
CA GLN A 240 -0.83 -17.83 8.42
C GLN A 240 -1.34 -17.97 9.87
N GLN A 241 -0.75 -17.24 10.82
CA GLN A 241 -1.18 -17.29 12.22
C GLN A 241 -2.39 -16.38 12.45
N PRO A 242 -3.25 -16.70 13.44
CA PRO A 242 -4.27 -15.76 13.90
C PRO A 242 -3.60 -14.50 14.44
N ARG A 243 -3.88 -13.36 13.80
CA ARG A 243 -3.34 -12.04 14.15
C ARG A 243 -4.46 -11.00 14.10
N PRO A 244 -4.31 -9.84 14.76
CA PRO A 244 -5.20 -8.71 14.55
C PRO A 244 -5.31 -8.34 13.06
N PRO A 245 -6.46 -7.79 12.61
CA PRO A 245 -6.65 -7.43 11.21
C PRO A 245 -5.58 -6.48 10.66
N ASP A 246 -5.16 -5.47 11.43
CA ASP A 246 -4.13 -4.51 11.00
C ASP A 246 -2.76 -5.18 10.80
N THR A 247 -2.35 -6.04 11.74
CA THR A 247 -1.13 -6.84 11.63
C THR A 247 -1.17 -7.76 10.41
N THR A 248 -2.30 -8.43 10.20
CA THR A 248 -2.52 -9.29 9.03
C THR A 248 -2.43 -8.49 7.73
N ALA A 249 -3.00 -7.29 7.72
CA ALA A 249 -3.01 -6.41 6.56
C ALA A 249 -1.62 -5.84 6.22
N GLU A 250 -0.80 -5.49 7.21
CA GLU A 250 0.59 -5.06 6.98
C GLU A 250 1.46 -6.21 6.45
N LEU A 251 1.36 -7.40 7.04
CA LEU A 251 2.04 -8.62 6.54
C LEU A 251 1.62 -8.92 5.10
N GLY A 252 0.31 -8.93 4.84
CA GLY A 252 -0.24 -9.25 3.53
C GLY A 252 0.11 -8.21 2.46
N SER A 253 0.11 -6.91 2.82
CA SER A 253 0.55 -5.82 1.94
C SER A 253 2.00 -6.01 1.49
N ALA A 254 2.91 -6.29 2.43
CA ALA A 254 4.31 -6.54 2.13
C ALA A 254 4.49 -7.75 1.20
N LEU A 255 3.80 -8.86 1.53
CA LEU A 255 3.82 -10.09 0.73
C LEU A 255 3.27 -9.88 -0.68
N ALA A 256 2.18 -9.12 -0.83
CA ALA A 256 1.61 -8.78 -2.13
C ALA A 256 2.56 -7.88 -2.95
N ALA A 257 3.17 -6.88 -2.31
CA ALA A 257 4.14 -5.99 -2.95
C ALA A 257 5.37 -6.75 -3.47
N TRP A 258 5.86 -7.74 -2.71
CA TRP A 258 6.90 -8.65 -3.17
C TRP A 258 6.41 -9.54 -4.32
N ALA A 259 5.23 -10.17 -4.19
CA ALA A 259 4.69 -11.08 -5.22
C ALA A 259 4.50 -10.40 -6.57
N ALA A 260 4.14 -9.11 -6.58
CA ALA A 260 4.01 -8.28 -7.78
C ALA A 260 5.34 -8.05 -8.53
N GLN A 261 6.46 -8.21 -7.83
CA GLN A 261 7.82 -7.99 -8.34
C GLN A 261 8.69 -9.26 -8.29
N ALA A 262 8.10 -10.41 -7.93
CA ALA A 262 8.84 -11.65 -7.72
C ALA A 262 9.49 -12.11 -9.04
N PRO A 263 10.79 -12.48 -9.04
CA PRO A 263 11.44 -12.98 -10.24
C PRO A 263 10.88 -14.33 -10.67
N GLU A 264 11.03 -14.69 -11.96
CA GLU A 264 10.49 -15.93 -12.54
C GLU A 264 10.98 -17.20 -11.82
N ASN A 265 12.21 -17.20 -11.30
CA ASN A 265 12.75 -18.34 -10.56
C ASN A 265 12.13 -18.54 -9.16
N GLN A 266 11.21 -17.67 -8.73
CA GLN A 266 10.47 -17.73 -7.47
C GLN A 266 8.95 -17.91 -7.68
N GLU A 267 8.53 -18.43 -8.84
CA GLU A 267 7.12 -18.60 -9.18
C GLU A 267 6.34 -19.48 -8.18
N ALA A 268 6.96 -20.53 -7.64
CA ALA A 268 6.33 -21.38 -6.62
C ALA A 268 6.08 -20.62 -5.29
N ASP A 269 7.06 -19.83 -4.83
CA ASP A 269 6.92 -18.99 -3.64
C ASP A 269 5.83 -17.93 -3.86
N LYS A 270 5.82 -17.31 -5.04
CA LYS A 270 4.80 -16.32 -5.45
C LYS A 270 3.41 -16.95 -5.40
N ALA A 271 3.23 -18.14 -5.98
CA ALA A 271 1.96 -18.82 -6.02
C ALA A 271 1.44 -19.21 -4.62
N ALA A 272 2.35 -19.63 -3.74
CA ALA A 272 2.03 -19.91 -2.34
C ALA A 272 1.57 -18.65 -1.59
N VAL A 273 2.25 -17.52 -1.81
CA VAL A 273 1.90 -16.23 -1.21
C VAL A 273 0.53 -15.75 -1.69
N VAL A 274 0.29 -15.73 -3.00
CA VAL A 274 -1.00 -15.29 -3.57
C VAL A 274 -2.13 -16.22 -3.10
N SER A 275 -1.91 -17.52 -3.07
CA SER A 275 -2.87 -18.47 -2.50
C SER A 275 -3.21 -18.19 -1.05
N ALA A 276 -2.21 -17.85 -0.22
CA ALA A 276 -2.43 -17.47 1.18
C ALA A 276 -3.22 -16.16 1.30
N LEU A 277 -2.89 -15.16 0.48
CA LEU A 277 -3.60 -13.87 0.42
C LEU A 277 -5.09 -14.06 0.07
N LEU A 278 -5.39 -14.88 -0.95
CA LEU A 278 -6.77 -15.18 -1.35
C LEU A 278 -7.56 -15.90 -0.25
N ASN A 279 -6.96 -16.90 0.40
CA ASN A 279 -7.60 -17.59 1.52
C ASN A 279 -7.87 -16.62 2.69
N ALA A 280 -6.91 -15.73 2.99
CA ALA A 280 -7.05 -14.76 4.06
C ALA A 280 -8.13 -13.71 3.74
N ALA A 281 -8.19 -13.22 2.50
CA ALA A 281 -9.15 -12.23 2.03
C ALA A 281 -10.61 -12.74 2.05
N ALA A 282 -10.81 -14.07 2.07
CA ALA A 282 -12.13 -14.69 2.20
C ALA A 282 -12.79 -14.48 3.57
N ARG A 283 -12.01 -14.09 4.58
CA ARG A 283 -12.52 -13.88 5.93
C ARG A 283 -13.18 -12.49 6.04
N PRO A 284 -14.42 -12.37 6.55
CA PRO A 284 -15.14 -11.09 6.57
C PRO A 284 -14.39 -9.97 7.30
N GLU A 285 -13.68 -10.27 8.39
CA GLU A 285 -12.95 -9.28 9.20
C GLU A 285 -11.69 -8.70 8.54
N GLN A 286 -11.30 -9.21 7.36
CA GLN A 286 -10.04 -8.85 6.68
C GLN A 286 -10.20 -7.70 5.67
N SER A 287 -11.01 -6.70 5.98
CA SER A 287 -11.26 -5.53 5.11
C SER A 287 -9.98 -4.72 4.85
N ALA A 288 -9.17 -4.52 5.89
CA ALA A 288 -7.89 -3.80 5.77
C ALA A 288 -6.91 -4.53 4.83
N LEU A 289 -6.87 -5.86 4.88
CA LEU A 289 -6.06 -6.69 4.00
C LEU A 289 -6.51 -6.52 2.54
N ARG A 290 -7.81 -6.65 2.27
CA ARG A 290 -8.38 -6.47 0.92
C ARG A 290 -8.01 -5.11 0.33
N PHE A 291 -8.17 -4.05 1.12
CA PHE A 291 -7.82 -2.68 0.70
C PHE A 291 -6.33 -2.50 0.40
N LYS A 292 -5.44 -2.91 1.33
CA LYS A 292 -3.99 -2.71 1.17
C LYS A 292 -3.35 -3.55 0.05
N THR A 293 -3.98 -4.67 -0.32
CA THR A 293 -3.43 -5.59 -1.33
C THR A 293 -3.99 -5.35 -2.72
N GLU A 294 -5.07 -4.58 -2.88
CA GLU A 294 -5.77 -4.40 -4.15
C GLU A 294 -4.84 -3.94 -5.28
N GLU A 295 -4.04 -2.90 -5.04
CA GLU A 295 -3.15 -2.35 -6.07
C GLU A 295 -2.06 -3.33 -6.50
N TYR A 296 -1.46 -4.05 -5.55
CA TYR A 296 -0.38 -5.00 -5.82
C TYR A 296 -0.88 -6.26 -6.54
N LEU A 297 -2.09 -6.67 -6.21
CA LEU A 297 -2.71 -7.84 -6.82
C LEU A 297 -3.28 -7.54 -8.20
N ARG A 298 -3.59 -6.28 -8.52
CA ARG A 298 -4.18 -5.91 -9.81
C ARG A 298 -3.28 -6.30 -11.00
N GLY A 299 -3.81 -7.17 -11.86
CA GLY A 299 -3.17 -7.59 -13.11
C GLY A 299 -2.03 -8.60 -12.94
N LEU A 300 -1.76 -9.04 -11.71
CA LEU A 300 -0.74 -10.01 -11.37
C LEU A 300 -1.03 -11.35 -12.09
N PRO A 301 -0.05 -11.97 -12.77
CA PRO A 301 -0.29 -13.26 -13.42
C PRO A 301 -0.68 -14.36 -12.44
N LEU A 302 -1.84 -14.98 -12.69
CA LEU A 302 -2.40 -16.04 -11.87
C LEU A 302 -2.32 -17.39 -12.58
N THR A 303 -2.05 -18.41 -11.79
CA THR A 303 -2.12 -19.83 -12.13
C THR A 303 -3.59 -20.30 -12.13
N ARG A 304 -3.85 -21.47 -12.74
CA ARG A 304 -5.17 -22.11 -12.71
C ARG A 304 -5.68 -22.33 -11.28
N GLY A 305 -4.82 -22.77 -10.36
CA GLY A 305 -5.20 -23.01 -8.97
C GLY A 305 -5.58 -21.74 -8.20
N GLU A 306 -4.97 -20.60 -8.52
CA GLU A 306 -5.34 -19.31 -7.93
C GLU A 306 -6.67 -18.80 -8.51
N MET A 307 -6.92 -19.03 -9.80
CA MET A 307 -8.23 -18.74 -10.40
C MET A 307 -9.34 -19.62 -9.83
N GLU A 308 -9.07 -20.89 -9.53
CA GLU A 308 -10.01 -21.77 -8.80
C GLU A 308 -10.34 -21.21 -7.41
N LYS A 309 -9.35 -20.68 -6.69
CA LYS A 309 -9.55 -20.01 -5.40
C LYS A 309 -10.37 -18.73 -5.53
N ALA A 310 -10.09 -17.89 -6.53
CA ALA A 310 -10.88 -16.70 -6.82
C ALA A 310 -12.35 -17.06 -7.13
N SER A 311 -12.56 -18.14 -7.88
CA SER A 311 -13.90 -18.68 -8.17
C SER A 311 -14.61 -19.18 -6.91
N ALA A 312 -13.90 -19.88 -6.02
CA ALA A 312 -14.44 -20.34 -4.75
C ALA A 312 -14.79 -19.17 -3.82
N LEU A 313 -13.95 -18.14 -3.78
CA LEU A 313 -14.16 -16.91 -3.03
C LEU A 313 -15.46 -16.21 -3.48
N LEU A 314 -15.68 -16.03 -4.79
CA LEU A 314 -16.91 -15.43 -5.31
C LEU A 314 -18.16 -16.18 -4.84
N ARG A 315 -18.13 -17.52 -4.90
CA ARG A 315 -19.27 -18.36 -4.47
C ARG A 315 -19.48 -18.36 -2.96
N GLY A 316 -18.43 -18.14 -2.17
CA GLY A 316 -18.49 -18.17 -0.70
C GLY A 316 -18.71 -16.81 -0.04
N ALA A 317 -18.57 -15.70 -0.78
CA ALA A 317 -18.66 -14.36 -0.24
C ALA A 317 -20.12 -13.97 0.08
N ASN A 318 -20.43 -13.78 1.36
CA ASN A 318 -21.77 -13.48 1.85
C ASN A 318 -21.95 -12.03 2.31
N ASP A 319 -20.86 -11.31 2.58
CA ASP A 319 -20.88 -9.90 2.96
C ASP A 319 -20.52 -8.99 1.77
N PHE A 320 -20.95 -7.74 1.85
CA PHE A 320 -20.77 -6.74 0.79
C PHE A 320 -19.29 -6.54 0.41
N GLU A 321 -18.40 -6.38 1.39
CA GLU A 321 -17.01 -6.00 1.13
C GLU A 321 -16.22 -7.14 0.51
N THR A 322 -16.37 -8.35 1.05
CA THR A 322 -15.73 -9.55 0.50
C THR A 322 -16.23 -9.81 -0.91
N LYS A 323 -17.54 -9.72 -1.14
CA LYS A 323 -18.14 -9.94 -2.45
C LYS A 323 -17.67 -8.90 -3.47
N TYR A 324 -17.74 -7.62 -3.12
CA TYR A 324 -17.31 -6.52 -3.99
C TYR A 324 -15.84 -6.66 -4.39
N TRP A 325 -14.97 -6.95 -3.43
CA TRP A 325 -13.54 -7.15 -3.69
C TRP A 325 -13.27 -8.38 -4.53
N ALA A 326 -13.91 -9.53 -4.23
CA ALA A 326 -13.74 -10.76 -4.99
C ALA A 326 -14.14 -10.58 -6.46
N MET A 327 -15.21 -9.84 -6.71
CA MET A 327 -15.67 -9.49 -8.06
C MET A 327 -14.67 -8.58 -8.80
N ALA A 328 -14.16 -7.55 -8.12
CA ALA A 328 -13.11 -6.70 -8.70
C ALA A 328 -11.86 -7.54 -9.05
N PHE A 329 -11.39 -8.34 -8.10
CA PHE A 329 -10.24 -9.19 -8.26
C PHE A 329 -10.41 -10.16 -9.43
N ALA A 330 -11.51 -10.91 -9.50
CA ALA A 330 -11.70 -11.89 -10.57
C ALA A 330 -11.88 -11.24 -11.95
N ALA A 331 -12.51 -10.06 -12.04
CA ALA A 331 -12.63 -9.32 -13.29
C ALA A 331 -11.28 -8.81 -13.81
N ASP A 332 -10.43 -8.26 -12.94
CA ASP A 332 -9.07 -7.80 -13.29
C ASP A 332 -8.17 -8.94 -13.81
N HIS A 333 -8.55 -10.19 -13.49
CA HIS A 333 -7.82 -11.40 -13.83
C HIS A 333 -8.54 -12.30 -14.85
N ALA A 334 -9.62 -11.83 -15.48
CA ALA A 334 -10.46 -12.62 -16.38
C ALA A 334 -9.67 -13.33 -17.49
N ARG A 335 -8.60 -12.70 -18.00
CA ARG A 335 -7.69 -13.27 -19.03
C ARG A 335 -6.99 -14.56 -18.62
N TYR A 336 -6.89 -14.85 -17.32
CA TYR A 336 -6.26 -16.06 -16.79
C TYR A 336 -7.28 -17.18 -16.52
N ALA A 337 -8.58 -16.93 -16.68
CA ALA A 337 -9.59 -17.98 -16.64
C ALA A 337 -9.54 -18.80 -17.93
N ASP A 338 -9.18 -20.07 -17.81
CA ASP A 338 -9.25 -21.03 -18.90
C ASP A 338 -10.69 -21.41 -19.26
N ASP A 339 -10.86 -22.21 -20.31
CA ASP A 339 -12.16 -22.56 -20.86
C ASP A 339 -13.05 -23.34 -19.88
N ASP A 340 -12.46 -24.02 -18.89
CA ASP A 340 -13.19 -24.78 -17.87
C ASP A 340 -13.75 -23.85 -16.78
N LEU A 341 -12.96 -22.86 -16.35
CA LEU A 341 -13.32 -21.96 -15.25
C LEU A 341 -14.20 -20.80 -15.70
N ARG A 342 -13.98 -20.31 -16.93
CA ARG A 342 -14.61 -19.09 -17.45
C ARG A 342 -16.15 -19.12 -17.41
N PRO A 343 -16.84 -20.21 -17.78
CA PRO A 343 -18.30 -20.28 -17.70
C PRO A 343 -18.83 -20.07 -16.27
N GLY A 344 -18.09 -20.55 -15.26
CA GLY A 344 -18.46 -20.36 -13.86
C GLY A 344 -18.44 -18.90 -13.42
N PHE A 345 -17.44 -18.13 -13.85
CA PHE A 345 -17.38 -16.69 -13.59
C PHE A 345 -18.51 -15.94 -14.30
N ILE A 346 -18.73 -16.22 -15.59
CA ILE A 346 -19.81 -15.60 -16.36
C ILE A 346 -21.15 -15.89 -15.71
N SER A 347 -21.44 -17.16 -15.38
CA SER A 347 -22.68 -17.55 -14.71
C SER A 347 -22.89 -16.81 -13.38
N PHE A 348 -21.84 -16.68 -12.58
CA PHE A 348 -21.91 -15.95 -11.30
C PHE A 348 -22.27 -14.48 -11.51
N TYR A 349 -21.59 -13.78 -12.43
CA TYR A 349 -21.87 -12.37 -12.68
C TYR A 349 -23.25 -12.16 -13.32
N THR A 350 -23.64 -13.01 -14.27
CA THR A 350 -24.98 -12.97 -14.90
C THR A 350 -26.10 -13.09 -13.86
N GLN A 351 -26.00 -14.06 -12.94
CA GLN A 351 -26.97 -14.22 -11.85
C GLN A 351 -26.95 -13.02 -10.89
N THR A 352 -25.76 -12.50 -10.60
CA THR A 352 -25.59 -11.34 -9.71
C THR A 352 -26.23 -10.07 -10.30
N VAL A 353 -26.01 -9.78 -11.58
CA VAL A 353 -26.68 -8.67 -12.30
C VAL A 353 -28.20 -8.79 -12.23
N ALA A 354 -28.73 -10.00 -12.39
CA ALA A 354 -30.17 -10.21 -12.47
C ALA A 354 -30.89 -10.12 -11.11
N ALA A 355 -30.25 -10.53 -10.02
CA ALA A 355 -30.97 -10.86 -8.79
C ALA A 355 -30.32 -10.39 -7.47
N ASP A 356 -29.10 -9.82 -7.48
CA ASP A 356 -28.49 -9.39 -6.21
C ASP A 356 -29.30 -8.26 -5.55
N PRO A 357 -29.56 -8.34 -4.23
CA PRO A 357 -30.33 -7.30 -3.54
C PRO A 357 -29.61 -5.94 -3.52
N ASP A 358 -28.27 -5.91 -3.55
CA ASP A 358 -27.49 -4.68 -3.46
C ASP A 358 -27.16 -4.13 -4.86
N ALA A 359 -27.58 -2.89 -5.11
CA ALA A 359 -27.39 -2.25 -6.41
C ALA A 359 -25.92 -2.00 -6.77
N LYS A 360 -25.03 -1.76 -5.81
CA LYS A 360 -23.60 -1.60 -6.08
C LYS A 360 -22.97 -2.93 -6.47
N ILE A 361 -23.46 -4.04 -5.92
CA ILE A 361 -23.05 -5.38 -6.32
C ILE A 361 -23.55 -5.70 -7.74
N ARG A 362 -24.81 -5.37 -8.07
CA ARG A 362 -25.32 -5.50 -9.45
C ARG A 362 -24.55 -4.65 -10.46
N GLU A 363 -24.26 -3.39 -10.12
CA GLU A 363 -23.45 -2.48 -10.92
C GLU A 363 -22.05 -3.08 -11.18
N LYS A 364 -21.38 -3.54 -10.11
CA LYS A 364 -20.05 -4.15 -10.21
C LYS A 364 -20.07 -5.42 -11.05
N ALA A 365 -21.13 -6.22 -10.97
CA ALA A 365 -21.29 -7.44 -11.78
C ALA A 365 -21.45 -7.10 -13.26
N ALA A 366 -22.24 -6.06 -13.59
CA ALA A 366 -22.40 -5.60 -14.96
C ALA A 366 -21.07 -5.12 -15.54
N GLN A 367 -20.31 -4.33 -14.77
CA GLN A 367 -18.96 -3.91 -15.15
C GLN A 367 -18.02 -5.10 -15.35
N ALA A 368 -18.06 -6.09 -14.45
CA ALA A 368 -17.20 -7.28 -14.50
C ALA A 368 -17.48 -8.17 -15.72
N LEU A 369 -18.74 -8.31 -16.15
CA LEU A 369 -19.10 -9.09 -17.34
C LEU A 369 -18.36 -8.62 -18.60
N ALA A 370 -18.06 -7.33 -18.72
CA ALA A 370 -17.32 -6.79 -19.86
C ALA A 370 -15.88 -7.30 -19.98
N ALA A 371 -15.32 -7.91 -18.92
CA ALA A 371 -13.99 -8.53 -18.93
C ALA A 371 -14.02 -9.98 -19.46
N PHE A 372 -15.19 -10.56 -19.69
CA PHE A 372 -15.39 -11.92 -20.16
C PHE A 372 -16.00 -11.96 -21.57
N PRO A 373 -15.81 -13.04 -22.34
CA PRO A 373 -16.51 -13.25 -23.60
C PRO A 373 -18.03 -13.22 -23.42
N ALA A 374 -18.73 -12.65 -24.40
CA ALA A 374 -20.18 -12.57 -24.37
C ALA A 374 -20.82 -13.96 -24.48
N THR A 375 -21.90 -14.16 -23.75
CA THR A 375 -22.84 -15.27 -23.89
C THR A 375 -24.25 -14.70 -24.05
N ASP A 376 -25.16 -15.46 -24.67
CA ASP A 376 -26.56 -15.05 -24.82
C ASP A 376 -27.20 -14.74 -23.46
N ASP A 377 -26.89 -15.54 -22.44
CA ASP A 377 -27.37 -15.31 -21.07
C ASP A 377 -26.83 -14.01 -20.46
N SER A 378 -25.52 -13.77 -20.57
CA SER A 378 -24.91 -12.54 -20.02
C SER A 378 -25.42 -11.28 -20.70
N THR A 379 -25.59 -11.31 -22.02
CA THR A 379 -26.08 -10.18 -22.81
C THR A 379 -27.56 -9.93 -22.57
N SER A 380 -28.37 -10.99 -22.44
CA SER A 380 -29.78 -10.90 -22.05
C SER A 380 -29.95 -10.33 -20.65
N ALA A 381 -29.13 -10.76 -19.68
CA ALA A 381 -29.15 -10.23 -18.32
C ALA A 381 -28.76 -8.74 -18.28
N LEU A 382 -27.74 -8.34 -19.02
CA LEU A 382 -27.33 -6.94 -19.14
C LEU A 382 -28.42 -6.08 -19.81
N ALA A 383 -29.05 -6.58 -20.89
CA ALA A 383 -30.17 -5.88 -21.54
C ALA A 383 -31.36 -5.72 -20.58
N GLY A 384 -31.73 -6.78 -19.85
CA GLY A 384 -32.76 -6.70 -18.82
C GLY A 384 -32.43 -5.71 -17.71
N ALA A 385 -31.17 -5.67 -17.25
CA ALA A 385 -30.72 -4.68 -16.27
C ALA A 385 -30.82 -3.25 -16.83
N LEU A 386 -30.38 -3.00 -18.07
CA LEU A 386 -30.51 -1.71 -18.75
C LEU A 386 -31.97 -1.25 -18.86
N GLU A 387 -32.92 -2.15 -19.08
CA GLU A 387 -34.32 -1.77 -19.26
C GLU A 387 -35.12 -1.65 -17.96
N HIS A 388 -34.76 -2.43 -16.94
CA HIS A 388 -35.66 -2.70 -15.81
C HIS A 388 -35.04 -2.50 -14.43
N ASP A 389 -33.72 -2.30 -14.32
CA ASP A 389 -33.13 -2.02 -13.02
C ASP A 389 -33.63 -0.69 -12.46
N LYS A 390 -33.98 -0.69 -11.18
CA LYS A 390 -34.48 0.50 -10.49
C LYS A 390 -33.40 1.56 -10.36
N GLU A 391 -32.15 1.12 -10.19
CA GLU A 391 -31.02 1.99 -9.88
C GLU A 391 -30.28 2.39 -11.17
N TRP A 392 -30.12 3.69 -11.36
CA TRP A 392 -29.59 4.26 -12.60
C TRP A 392 -28.13 3.88 -12.87
N ASN A 393 -27.32 3.70 -11.82
CA ASN A 393 -25.93 3.28 -11.92
C ASN A 393 -25.80 1.86 -12.48
N VAL A 394 -26.71 0.95 -12.11
CA VAL A 394 -26.75 -0.40 -12.69
C VAL A 394 -27.11 -0.33 -14.17
N ARG A 395 -28.12 0.48 -14.54
CA ARG A 395 -28.49 0.67 -15.95
C ARG A 395 -27.34 1.25 -16.78
N ALA A 396 -26.64 2.26 -16.26
CA ALA A 396 -25.48 2.85 -16.93
C ALA A 396 -24.35 1.82 -17.12
N ALA A 397 -24.00 1.07 -16.06
CA ALA A 397 -23.01 0.00 -16.14
C ALA A 397 -23.39 -1.10 -17.15
N ALA A 398 -24.68 -1.46 -17.21
CA ALA A 398 -25.18 -2.43 -18.18
C ALA A 398 -25.07 -1.91 -19.63
N ALA A 399 -25.40 -0.65 -19.88
CA ALA A 399 -25.20 -0.02 -21.18
C ALA A 399 -23.72 -0.05 -21.60
N GLU A 400 -22.81 0.35 -20.71
CA GLU A 400 -21.37 0.32 -20.97
C GLU A 400 -20.86 -1.10 -21.26
N ALA A 401 -21.32 -2.09 -20.51
CA ALA A 401 -20.92 -3.48 -20.68
C ALA A 401 -21.37 -4.02 -22.05
N LEU A 402 -22.65 -3.80 -22.42
CA LEU A 402 -23.17 -4.14 -23.75
C LEU A 402 -22.37 -3.45 -24.87
N GLY A 403 -21.92 -2.21 -24.63
CA GLY A 403 -21.08 -1.47 -25.56
C GLY A 403 -19.67 -2.04 -25.73
N LYS A 404 -19.16 -2.83 -24.78
CA LYS A 404 -17.81 -3.43 -24.80
C LYS A 404 -17.81 -4.88 -25.27
N LEU A 405 -18.89 -5.62 -25.01
CA LEU A 405 -19.01 -7.02 -25.37
C LEU A 405 -19.06 -7.22 -26.90
N GLU A 406 -18.49 -8.34 -27.33
CA GLU A 406 -18.51 -8.82 -28.72
C GLU A 406 -19.19 -10.20 -28.73
N GLY A 407 -20.18 -10.37 -29.61
CA GLY A 407 -20.97 -11.59 -29.71
C GLY A 407 -22.08 -11.50 -30.76
N SER A 408 -22.90 -12.54 -30.86
CA SER A 408 -24.05 -12.63 -31.79
C SER A 408 -25.24 -11.76 -31.40
N PHE A 409 -25.33 -11.38 -30.13
CA PHE A 409 -26.39 -10.51 -29.63
C PHE A 409 -26.23 -9.08 -30.17
N ASP A 410 -27.31 -8.50 -30.70
CA ASP A 410 -27.33 -7.10 -31.11
C ASP A 410 -27.85 -6.20 -29.96
N PRO A 411 -26.97 -5.46 -29.26
CA PRO A 411 -27.39 -4.56 -28.19
C PRO A 411 -27.97 -3.24 -28.70
N ALA A 412 -27.88 -2.93 -30.00
CA ALA A 412 -28.21 -1.61 -30.53
C ALA A 412 -29.65 -1.15 -30.24
N PRO A 413 -30.69 -2.00 -30.32
CA PRO A 413 -32.06 -1.59 -30.00
C PRO A 413 -32.22 -1.14 -28.54
N PHE A 414 -31.63 -1.88 -27.60
CA PHE A 414 -31.68 -1.60 -26.17
C PHE A 414 -30.92 -0.30 -25.85
N LEU A 415 -29.71 -0.14 -26.40
CA LEU A 415 -28.89 1.05 -26.24
C LEU A 415 -29.57 2.29 -26.86
N ALA A 416 -30.18 2.17 -28.04
CA ALA A 416 -30.89 3.28 -28.67
C ALA A 416 -32.11 3.75 -27.86
N LYS A 417 -32.88 2.80 -27.32
CA LYS A 417 -34.02 3.09 -26.43
C LYS A 417 -33.56 3.83 -25.17
N ALA A 418 -32.52 3.33 -24.50
CA ALA A 418 -31.95 3.95 -23.31
C ALA A 418 -31.41 5.35 -23.60
N ALA A 419 -30.64 5.52 -24.68
CA ALA A 419 -30.10 6.82 -25.11
C ALA A 419 -31.20 7.86 -25.37
N ALA A 420 -32.34 7.44 -25.93
CA ALA A 420 -33.44 8.35 -26.26
C ALA A 420 -34.33 8.70 -25.06
N SER A 421 -34.49 7.79 -24.08
CA SER A 421 -35.62 7.86 -23.15
C SER A 421 -35.34 7.45 -21.70
N ASP A 422 -34.12 7.05 -21.33
CA ASP A 422 -33.82 6.78 -19.92
C ASP A 422 -34.02 8.06 -19.08
N PRO A 423 -34.70 7.98 -17.92
CA PRO A 423 -34.92 9.14 -17.06
C PRO A 423 -33.62 9.77 -16.55
N ASN A 424 -32.54 9.00 -16.42
CA ASN A 424 -31.26 9.47 -15.90
C ASN A 424 -30.30 9.84 -17.05
N GLU A 425 -29.69 11.03 -16.94
CA GLU A 425 -28.78 11.55 -17.96
C GLU A 425 -27.50 10.71 -18.14
N ALA A 426 -26.92 10.21 -17.05
CA ALA A 426 -25.72 9.38 -17.12
C ALA A 426 -25.98 8.08 -17.90
N VAL A 427 -27.17 7.49 -17.77
CA VAL A 427 -27.56 6.31 -18.55
C VAL A 427 -27.70 6.65 -20.03
N ARG A 428 -28.30 7.80 -20.37
CA ARG A 428 -28.43 8.24 -21.76
C ARG A 428 -27.07 8.42 -22.43
N GLU A 429 -26.13 9.07 -21.74
CA GLU A 429 -24.76 9.29 -22.25
C GLU A 429 -23.97 7.98 -22.38
N ALA A 430 -24.05 7.10 -21.37
CA ALA A 430 -23.43 5.77 -21.42
C ALA A 430 -23.98 4.95 -22.61
N ALA A 431 -25.30 4.97 -22.81
CA ALA A 431 -25.96 4.25 -23.89
C ALA A 431 -25.61 4.82 -25.28
N LYS A 432 -25.55 6.15 -25.41
CA LYS A 432 -25.12 6.81 -26.66
C LYS A 432 -23.68 6.45 -27.03
N THR A 433 -22.76 6.59 -26.07
CA THR A 433 -21.34 6.23 -26.25
C THR A 433 -21.19 4.75 -26.65
N SER A 434 -21.93 3.88 -25.96
CA SER A 434 -21.92 2.43 -26.22
C SER A 434 -22.50 2.09 -27.60
N LEU A 435 -23.57 2.77 -28.02
CA LEU A 435 -24.17 2.61 -29.34
C LEU A 435 -23.21 3.05 -30.45
N GLU A 436 -22.49 4.16 -30.27
CA GLU A 436 -21.43 4.60 -31.19
C GLU A 436 -20.30 3.57 -31.28
N ALA A 437 -19.87 3.00 -30.15
CA ALA A 437 -18.87 1.94 -30.12
C ALA A 437 -19.33 0.69 -30.91
N VAL A 438 -20.55 0.21 -30.68
CA VAL A 438 -21.13 -0.94 -31.42
C VAL A 438 -21.23 -0.65 -32.92
N ARG A 439 -21.68 0.55 -33.31
CA ARG A 439 -21.74 0.97 -34.73
C ARG A 439 -20.37 1.04 -35.39
N SER A 440 -19.38 1.58 -34.67
CA SER A 440 -18.02 1.68 -35.20
C SER A 440 -17.37 0.32 -35.45
N ARG A 441 -17.65 -0.67 -34.58
CA ARG A 441 -17.17 -2.05 -34.76
C ARG A 441 -17.84 -2.73 -35.95
N THR A 442 -19.15 -2.60 -36.08
CA THR A 442 -19.92 -3.18 -37.20
C THR A 442 -19.62 -2.53 -38.55
N ALA A 443 -19.20 -1.26 -38.57
CA ALA A 443 -18.82 -0.53 -39.79
C ALA A 443 -17.40 -0.83 -40.29
N LYS A 444 -16.52 -1.45 -39.48
CA LYS A 444 -15.15 -1.80 -39.89
C LYS A 444 -15.19 -3.18 -40.60
N PRO A 445 -14.97 -3.27 -41.93
CA PRO A 445 -14.99 -4.55 -42.62
C PRO A 445 -13.83 -5.45 -42.15
N ALA A 446 -14.05 -6.76 -42.15
CA ALA A 446 -13.00 -7.75 -41.89
C ALA A 446 -11.78 -7.51 -42.81
N PRO A 447 -10.54 -7.68 -42.33
CA PRO A 447 -9.38 -7.65 -43.21
C PRO A 447 -9.56 -8.75 -44.27
N THR A 448 -9.57 -8.35 -45.54
CA THR A 448 -9.47 -9.28 -46.68
C THR A 448 -8.15 -10.04 -46.57
N GLU A 449 -8.25 -11.38 -46.49
CA GLU A 449 -7.11 -12.31 -46.54
C GLU A 449 -6.24 -12.15 -47.79
#